data_AF-A0A524DQI6-F1
#
_entry.id   AF-A0A524DQI6-F1
#
_cell.length_a   1.000
_cell.length_b   1.000
_cell.length_c   1.000
_cell.angle_alpha   90.00
_cell.angle_beta   90.00
_cell.angle_gamma   90.00
#
_symmetry.space_group_name_H-M   'P 1'
#
loop_
_entity.id
_entity.type
_entity.pdbx_description
1 polymer ?
#
loop_
_entity_poly.entity_id
_entity_poly.type
_entity_poly.pdbx_seq_one_letter_code
_entity_poly.pdbx_strand_id
1 'polypeptide(L)'
;MSRSLKVPSQIETVYNCIENHLKLNLRDVPISYLNEIEFLRCIKSNINLSLDVINDIEVIKEIYIEFCRRIPGLYKWRERTVYIKEREKADMSLLLSELLHAKSITQGYKQIEDWIREGLPHYLAKILCSKCDISYSKSKHQQYFSLWEKLNEKYDLYTLSTIIYARDIRLTKSILKNIMNYPNDDILEISFQKAKEIVGL
;
A
#
# COMPACT_ATOMS: atom_id res chain seq x y z
N MET A 1 3.43 29.40 -19.16
CA MET A 1 2.02 28.96 -19.20
C MET A 1 1.94 27.56 -18.63
N SER A 2 1.41 27.39 -17.40
CA SER A 2 1.20 26.03 -16.87
C SER A 2 -0.02 25.45 -17.58
N ARG A 3 0.19 24.38 -18.35
CA ARG A 3 -0.94 23.58 -18.83
C ARG A 3 -1.52 22.91 -17.59
N SER A 4 -2.70 23.36 -17.15
CA SER A 4 -3.55 22.58 -16.26
C SER A 4 -3.82 21.25 -16.96
N LEU A 5 -3.03 20.23 -16.62
CA LEU A 5 -3.29 18.87 -17.01
C LEU A 5 -4.59 18.49 -16.31
N LYS A 6 -5.69 18.39 -17.09
CA LYS A 6 -6.94 17.86 -16.56
C LYS A 6 -6.64 16.47 -16.00
N VAL A 7 -6.83 16.30 -14.70
CA VAL A 7 -6.79 14.99 -14.05
C VAL A 7 -7.85 14.13 -14.75
N PRO A 8 -7.49 12.94 -15.30
CA PRO A 8 -8.46 12.03 -15.88
C PRO A 8 -9.61 11.76 -14.90
N SER A 9 -10.86 11.71 -15.40
CA SER A 9 -12.06 11.54 -14.57
C SER A 9 -11.98 10.35 -13.62
N GLN A 10 -11.33 9.26 -14.07
CA GLN A 10 -11.11 8.04 -13.30
C GLN A 10 -10.22 8.25 -12.06
N ILE A 11 -9.18 9.09 -12.17
CA ILE A 11 -8.31 9.40 -11.04
C ILE A 11 -9.07 10.25 -10.01
N GLU A 12 -9.90 11.20 -10.48
CA GLU A 12 -10.71 12.02 -9.59
C GLU A 12 -11.74 11.18 -8.82
N THR A 13 -12.32 10.14 -9.45
CA THR A 13 -13.16 9.14 -8.74
C THR A 13 -12.40 8.51 -7.58
N VAL A 14 -11.15 8.09 -7.79
CA VAL A 14 -10.32 7.50 -6.73
C VAL A 14 -10.00 8.51 -5.63
N TYR A 15 -9.60 9.73 -5.96
CA TYR A 15 -9.34 10.77 -4.96
C TYR A 15 -10.57 11.09 -4.13
N ASN A 16 -11.73 11.29 -4.79
CA ASN A 16 -13.00 11.53 -4.10
C ASN A 16 -13.38 10.35 -3.19
N CYS A 17 -13.16 9.11 -3.64
CA CYS A 17 -13.43 7.93 -2.84
C CYS A 17 -12.62 7.93 -1.53
N ILE A 18 -11.31 8.18 -1.62
CA ILE A 18 -10.42 8.25 -0.46
C ILE A 18 -10.80 9.42 0.46
N GLU A 19 -11.01 10.61 -0.09
CA GLU A 19 -11.34 11.80 0.69
C GLU A 19 -12.67 11.66 1.42
N ASN A 20 -13.71 11.16 0.75
CA ASN A 20 -15.05 11.04 1.32
C ASN A 20 -15.10 10.03 2.47
N HIS A 21 -14.39 8.90 2.34
CA HIS A 21 -14.46 7.78 3.28
C HIS A 21 -13.37 7.75 4.33
N LEU A 22 -12.17 8.26 4.02
CA LEU A 22 -11.01 8.24 4.94
C LEU A 22 -10.64 9.64 5.44
N LYS A 23 -11.23 10.71 4.91
CA LYS A 23 -10.88 12.12 5.25
C LYS A 23 -9.41 12.45 4.98
N LEU A 24 -8.86 11.84 3.92
CA LEU A 24 -7.47 12.02 3.51
C LEU A 24 -7.41 12.73 2.16
N ASN A 25 -6.59 13.77 2.05
CA ASN A 25 -6.29 14.41 0.78
C ASN A 25 -4.95 13.90 0.23
N LEU A 26 -5.04 13.18 -0.89
CA LEU A 26 -3.91 12.59 -1.61
C LEU A 26 -3.69 13.20 -3.00
N ARG A 27 -4.38 14.31 -3.34
CA ARG A 27 -4.27 14.94 -4.67
C ARG A 27 -2.88 15.51 -4.98
N ASP A 28 -2.08 15.75 -3.94
CA ASP A 28 -0.68 16.16 -4.04
C ASP A 28 0.28 14.99 -4.30
N VAL A 29 -0.20 13.74 -4.32
CA VAL A 29 0.59 12.56 -4.71
C VAL A 29 0.59 12.45 -6.24
N PRO A 30 1.73 12.69 -6.92
CA PRO A 30 1.81 12.54 -8.36
C PRO A 30 1.61 11.09 -8.79
N ILE A 31 0.94 10.91 -9.92
CA ILE A 31 0.72 9.60 -10.55
C ILE A 31 1.39 9.64 -11.93
N SER A 32 2.21 8.63 -12.20
CA SER A 32 2.89 8.45 -13.48
C SER A 32 2.55 7.10 -14.08
N TYR A 33 2.01 7.11 -15.30
CA TYR A 33 1.81 5.91 -16.09
C TYR A 33 3.02 5.68 -16.99
N LEU A 34 3.65 4.52 -16.86
CA LEU A 34 4.89 4.19 -17.56
C LEU A 34 4.70 2.98 -18.47
N ASN A 35 5.32 2.98 -19.64
CA ASN A 35 5.43 1.74 -20.41
C ASN A 35 6.32 0.73 -19.65
N GLU A 36 6.32 -0.53 -20.10
CA GLU A 36 7.00 -1.62 -19.37
C GLU A 36 8.52 -1.39 -19.21
N ILE A 37 9.17 -0.79 -20.22
CA ILE A 37 10.61 -0.48 -20.19
C ILE A 37 10.90 0.65 -19.19
N GLU A 38 10.10 1.71 -19.20
CA GLU A 38 10.22 2.84 -18.26
C GLU A 38 9.97 2.39 -16.83
N PHE A 39 8.95 1.56 -16.61
CA PHE A 39 8.62 1.00 -15.31
C PHE A 39 9.77 0.14 -14.75
N LEU A 40 10.38 -0.71 -15.58
CA LEU A 40 11.58 -1.48 -15.23
C LEU A 40 12.74 -0.58 -14.79
N ARG A 41 13.00 0.51 -15.53
CA ARG A 41 14.04 1.49 -15.15
C ARG A 41 13.72 2.17 -13.83
N CYS A 42 12.45 2.51 -13.61
CA CYS A 42 11.98 3.14 -12.39
C CYS A 42 12.27 2.29 -11.14
N ILE A 43 12.00 0.98 -11.21
CA ILE A 43 12.28 0.05 -10.11
C ILE A 43 13.79 -0.13 -9.91
N LYS A 44 14.59 -0.15 -10.98
CA LYS A 44 16.02 -0.53 -10.90
C LYS A 44 16.79 0.42 -10.01
N SER A 45 16.41 1.70 -10.06
CA SER A 45 16.97 2.75 -9.21
C SER A 45 16.71 2.59 -7.70
N ASN A 46 15.77 1.74 -7.28
CA ASN A 46 15.47 1.51 -5.85
C ASN A 46 16.26 0.37 -5.22
N ILE A 47 16.85 -0.49 -6.04
CA ILE A 47 17.56 -1.66 -5.54
C ILE A 47 19.03 -1.29 -5.30
N ASN A 48 19.34 -0.95 -4.04
CA ASN A 48 20.69 -1.04 -3.50
C ASN A 48 20.98 -2.51 -3.18
N LEU A 49 21.30 -3.33 -4.17
CA LEU A 49 21.84 -4.67 -3.93
C LEU A 49 23.22 -4.52 -3.30
N SER A 50 23.36 -4.80 -2.00
CA SER A 50 24.66 -5.17 -1.44
C SER A 50 25.05 -6.50 -2.08
N LEU A 51 26.09 -6.47 -2.92
CA LEU A 51 26.52 -7.55 -3.81
C LEU A 51 27.14 -8.78 -3.11
N ASP A 52 27.03 -8.89 -1.79
CA ASP A 52 27.89 -9.82 -1.03
C ASP A 52 27.36 -11.26 -0.87
N VAL A 53 26.19 -11.62 -1.44
CA VAL A 53 25.54 -12.92 -1.14
C VAL A 53 25.23 -13.80 -2.37
N ILE A 54 25.34 -13.30 -3.60
CA ILE A 54 25.01 -14.10 -4.80
C ILE A 54 26.04 -13.84 -5.90
N ASN A 55 26.88 -14.85 -6.18
CA ASN A 55 27.96 -14.80 -7.17
C ASN A 55 27.51 -14.71 -8.64
N ASP A 56 26.19 -14.65 -8.91
CA ASP A 56 25.66 -14.68 -10.26
C ASP A 56 24.75 -13.47 -10.56
N ILE A 57 25.34 -12.48 -11.22
CA ILE A 57 24.69 -11.22 -11.57
C ILE A 57 23.55 -11.41 -12.59
N GLU A 58 23.57 -12.51 -13.36
CA GLU A 58 22.52 -12.79 -14.36
C GLU A 58 21.26 -13.34 -13.70
N VAL A 59 21.39 -14.27 -12.75
CA VAL A 59 20.27 -14.80 -11.97
C VAL A 59 19.53 -13.68 -11.21
N ILE A 60 20.27 -12.75 -10.60
CA ILE A 60 19.67 -11.60 -9.92
C ILE A 60 18.89 -10.72 -10.91
N LYS A 61 19.42 -10.48 -12.11
CA LYS A 61 18.72 -9.72 -13.16
C LYS A 61 17.45 -10.42 -13.59
N GLU A 62 17.45 -11.73 -13.76
CA GLU A 62 16.27 -12.49 -14.19
C GLU A 62 15.16 -12.50 -13.14
N ILE A 63 15.49 -12.84 -11.89
CA ILE A 63 14.54 -12.79 -10.76
C ILE A 63 13.96 -11.38 -10.63
N TYR A 64 14.81 -10.36 -10.80
CA TYR A 64 14.41 -8.98 -10.71
C TYR A 64 13.47 -8.55 -11.86
N ILE A 65 13.80 -8.91 -13.11
CA ILE A 65 12.93 -8.66 -14.27
C ILE A 65 11.59 -9.36 -14.08
N GLU A 66 11.61 -10.61 -13.60
CA GLU A 66 10.40 -11.38 -13.35
C GLU A 66 9.54 -10.78 -12.24
N PHE A 67 10.15 -10.33 -11.14
CA PHE A 67 9.47 -9.56 -10.11
C PHE A 67 8.81 -8.31 -10.70
N CYS A 68 9.56 -7.51 -11.46
CA CYS A 68 9.06 -6.28 -12.09
C CYS A 68 7.94 -6.54 -13.09
N ARG A 69 7.96 -7.67 -13.81
CA ARG A 69 6.87 -8.10 -14.70
C ARG A 69 5.58 -8.38 -13.93
N ARG A 70 5.69 -8.90 -12.71
CA ARG A 70 4.56 -9.29 -11.85
C ARG A 70 3.95 -8.14 -11.05
N ILE A 71 4.71 -7.10 -10.68
CA ILE A 71 4.14 -5.95 -9.97
C ILE A 71 3.49 -4.95 -10.95
N PRO A 72 2.21 -4.60 -10.77
CA PRO A 72 1.49 -3.72 -11.71
C PRO A 72 1.63 -2.22 -11.39
N GLY A 73 1.98 -1.88 -10.15
CA GLY A 73 2.25 -0.52 -9.67
C GLY A 73 3.24 -0.53 -8.51
N LEU A 74 3.69 0.66 -8.11
CA LEU A 74 4.45 0.90 -6.88
C LEU A 74 4.47 2.39 -6.49
N TYR A 75 4.51 2.67 -5.20
CA TYR A 75 4.85 3.99 -4.67
C TYR A 75 6.36 4.14 -4.39
N LYS A 76 7.01 5.15 -4.95
CA LYS A 76 8.42 5.49 -4.63
C LYS A 76 8.47 6.56 -3.55
N TRP A 77 8.72 6.14 -2.31
CA TRP A 77 8.84 7.03 -1.16
C TRP A 77 9.75 8.26 -1.39
N ARG A 78 10.95 8.06 -1.98
CA ARG A 78 11.91 9.16 -2.24
C ARG A 78 11.41 10.19 -3.25
N GLU A 79 10.66 9.74 -4.24
CA GLU A 79 10.12 10.59 -5.32
C GLU A 79 8.69 11.04 -5.03
N ARG A 80 8.10 10.54 -3.94
CA ARG A 80 6.71 10.76 -3.53
C ARG A 80 5.69 10.50 -4.64
N THR A 81 6.01 9.61 -5.58
CA THR A 81 5.24 9.40 -6.80
C THR A 81 4.74 7.96 -6.86
N VAL A 82 3.48 7.79 -7.26
CA VAL A 82 2.90 6.49 -7.62
C VAL A 82 3.19 6.22 -9.10
N TYR A 83 3.80 5.08 -9.38
CA TYR A 83 4.05 4.60 -10.72
C TYR A 83 3.13 3.41 -11.01
N ILE A 84 2.44 3.45 -12.14
CA ILE A 84 1.56 2.36 -12.61
C ILE A 84 1.97 2.02 -14.04
N LYS A 85 2.00 0.72 -14.38
CA LYS A 85 2.20 0.32 -15.77
C LYS A 85 1.06 0.84 -16.63
N GLU A 86 1.36 1.38 -17.80
CA GLU A 86 0.35 2.00 -18.64
C GLU A 86 -0.79 1.03 -19.02
N ARG A 87 -0.48 -0.26 -19.20
CA ARG A 87 -1.50 -1.28 -19.47
C ARG A 87 -2.52 -1.47 -18.33
N GLU A 88 -2.14 -1.08 -17.11
CA GLU A 88 -2.96 -1.16 -15.89
C GLU A 88 -3.64 0.17 -15.57
N LYS A 89 -3.56 1.20 -16.44
CA LYS A 89 -4.04 2.56 -16.14
C LYS A 89 -5.54 2.66 -15.83
N ALA A 90 -6.31 1.67 -16.29
CA ALA A 90 -7.75 1.57 -16.03
C ALA A 90 -8.06 0.79 -14.74
N ASP A 91 -7.07 0.15 -14.11
CA ASP A 91 -7.26 -0.56 -12.84
C ASP A 91 -7.28 0.45 -11.68
N MET A 92 -8.48 0.96 -11.39
CA MET A 92 -8.69 1.89 -10.28
C MET A 92 -8.47 1.23 -8.91
N SER A 93 -8.62 -0.09 -8.79
CA SER A 93 -8.40 -0.81 -7.53
C SER A 93 -6.91 -0.86 -7.17
N LEU A 94 -6.06 -1.06 -8.18
CA LEU A 94 -4.62 -0.92 -8.06
C LEU A 94 -4.24 0.51 -7.68
N LEU A 95 -4.75 1.51 -8.41
CA LEU A 95 -4.47 2.91 -8.11
C LEU A 95 -4.88 3.27 -6.68
N LEU A 96 -6.04 2.79 -6.21
CA LEU A 96 -6.49 2.91 -4.82
C LEU A 96 -5.45 2.37 -3.84
N SER A 97 -4.99 1.13 -4.00
CA SER A 97 -3.99 0.55 -3.10
C SER A 97 -2.67 1.34 -3.13
N GLU A 98 -2.16 1.70 -4.31
CA GLU A 98 -0.88 2.42 -4.43
C GLU A 98 -0.94 3.82 -3.82
N LEU A 99 -2.07 4.53 -3.98
CA LEU A 99 -2.31 5.79 -3.29
C LEU A 99 -2.43 5.59 -1.78
N LEU A 100 -3.00 4.47 -1.30
CA LEU A 100 -3.06 4.19 0.13
C LEU A 100 -1.69 3.85 0.75
N HIS A 101 -0.76 3.34 -0.06
CA HIS A 101 0.64 3.26 0.32
C HIS A 101 1.31 4.64 0.33
N ALA A 102 0.89 5.55 -0.55
CA ALA A 102 1.40 6.90 -0.59
C ALA A 102 1.06 7.66 0.70
N LYS A 103 2.09 8.20 1.36
CA LYS A 103 2.03 8.82 2.70
C LYS A 103 1.73 7.88 3.87
N SER A 104 1.65 6.56 3.65
CA SER A 104 1.61 5.63 4.77
C SER A 104 2.92 5.71 5.56
N ILE A 105 2.82 5.96 6.87
CA ILE A 105 3.99 6.00 7.77
C ILE A 105 4.66 4.64 7.85
N THR A 106 3.92 3.54 7.65
CA THR A 106 4.45 2.18 7.80
C THR A 106 5.40 1.78 6.68
N GLN A 107 5.31 2.42 5.52
CA GLN A 107 6.18 2.17 4.37
C GLN A 107 7.65 2.58 4.63
N GLY A 108 7.90 3.45 5.62
CA GLY A 108 9.24 3.88 6.00
C GLY A 108 10.01 2.90 6.92
N TYR A 109 9.36 1.84 7.42
CA TYR A 109 9.90 1.01 8.50
C TYR A 109 9.91 -0.47 8.09
N LYS A 110 11.10 -1.00 7.84
CA LYS A 110 11.29 -2.38 7.33
C LYS A 110 10.86 -3.45 8.33
N GLN A 111 10.94 -3.15 9.63
CA GLN A 111 10.59 -4.08 10.70
C GLN A 111 9.08 -4.28 10.88
N ILE A 112 8.25 -3.43 10.25
CA ILE A 112 6.81 -3.58 10.32
C ILE A 112 6.39 -4.76 9.46
N GLU A 113 5.61 -5.66 10.06
CA GLU A 113 5.12 -6.87 9.45
C GLU A 113 4.15 -6.60 8.28
N ASP A 114 4.19 -7.49 7.28
CA ASP A 114 3.47 -7.32 6.01
C ASP A 114 1.95 -7.28 6.17
N TRP A 115 1.40 -7.91 7.22
CA TRP A 115 -0.04 -7.84 7.47
C TRP A 115 -0.50 -6.41 7.80
N ILE A 116 0.40 -5.56 8.32
CA ILE A 116 0.19 -4.11 8.51
C ILE A 116 0.63 -3.35 7.26
N ARG A 117 1.88 -3.54 6.82
CA ARG A 117 2.50 -2.72 5.77
C ARG A 117 1.81 -2.86 4.42
N GLU A 118 1.42 -4.10 4.07
CA GLU A 118 0.76 -4.44 2.81
C GLU A 118 -0.70 -4.81 3.01
N GLY A 119 -1.01 -5.59 4.05
CA GLY A 119 -2.36 -6.09 4.30
C GLY A 119 -3.38 -4.99 4.53
N LEU A 120 -3.08 -4.00 5.37
CA LEU A 120 -4.02 -2.93 5.70
C LEU A 120 -4.33 -1.99 4.52
N PRO A 121 -3.35 -1.41 3.79
CA PRO A 121 -3.65 -0.60 2.61
C PRO A 121 -4.49 -1.34 1.56
N HIS A 122 -4.17 -2.60 1.28
CA HIS A 122 -4.95 -3.41 0.34
C HIS A 122 -6.35 -3.75 0.86
N TYR A 123 -6.51 -3.97 2.18
CA TYR A 123 -7.83 -4.17 2.78
C TYR A 123 -8.70 -2.90 2.68
N LEU A 124 -8.13 -1.74 3.00
CA LEU A 124 -8.81 -0.46 2.85
C LEU A 124 -9.21 -0.23 1.38
N ALA A 125 -8.33 -0.56 0.42
CA ALA A 125 -8.64 -0.48 -1.01
C ALA A 125 -9.84 -1.38 -1.39
N LYS A 126 -9.91 -2.62 -0.88
CA LYS A 126 -11.06 -3.52 -1.09
C LYS A 126 -12.37 -2.87 -0.62
N ILE A 127 -12.38 -2.32 0.59
CA ILE A 127 -13.60 -1.70 1.15
C ILE A 127 -13.98 -0.44 0.37
N LEU A 128 -13.01 0.41 0.03
CA LEU A 128 -13.25 1.60 -0.78
C LEU A 128 -13.78 1.27 -2.17
N CYS A 129 -13.26 0.20 -2.81
CA CYS A 129 -13.77 -0.26 -4.09
C CYS A 129 -15.26 -0.55 -4.03
N SER A 130 -15.70 -1.30 -3.01
CA SER A 130 -17.12 -1.58 -2.79
C SER A 130 -17.96 -0.33 -2.51
N LYS A 131 -17.42 0.66 -1.78
CA LYS A 131 -18.14 1.90 -1.44
C LYS A 131 -18.30 2.86 -2.61
N CYS A 132 -17.43 2.76 -3.61
CA CYS A 132 -17.33 3.71 -4.73
C CYS A 132 -17.65 3.07 -6.09
N ASP A 133 -18.28 1.89 -6.09
CA ASP A 133 -18.65 1.13 -7.30
C ASP A 133 -17.46 0.88 -8.25
N ILE A 134 -16.30 0.57 -7.67
CA ILE A 134 -15.08 0.20 -8.39
C ILE A 134 -14.93 -1.33 -8.27
N SER A 135 -14.67 -2.00 -9.40
CA SER A 135 -14.34 -3.41 -9.40
C SER A 135 -13.00 -3.65 -8.72
N TYR A 136 -12.98 -4.52 -7.70
CA TYR A 136 -11.77 -4.85 -6.97
C TYR A 136 -11.00 -6.01 -7.64
N SER A 137 -9.78 -5.74 -8.10
CA SER A 137 -8.85 -6.78 -8.55
C SER A 137 -8.29 -7.53 -7.35
N LYS A 138 -8.24 -8.86 -7.44
CA LYS A 138 -7.73 -9.72 -6.36
C LYS A 138 -6.28 -9.36 -6.01
N SER A 139 -6.02 -9.05 -4.74
CA SER A 139 -4.66 -8.77 -4.23
C SER A 139 -3.96 -10.05 -3.76
N LYS A 140 -2.63 -10.12 -3.97
CA LYS A 140 -1.75 -11.15 -3.38
C LYS A 140 -1.63 -11.06 -1.86
N HIS A 141 -2.20 -10.02 -1.25
CA HIS A 141 -2.23 -9.77 0.20
C HIS A 141 -3.57 -10.15 0.84
N GLN A 142 -4.48 -10.78 0.08
CA GLN A 142 -5.80 -11.20 0.56
C GLN A 142 -5.76 -12.12 1.79
N GLN A 143 -4.66 -12.84 2.02
CA GLN A 143 -4.47 -13.70 3.18
C GLN A 143 -4.54 -12.93 4.51
N TYR A 144 -4.31 -11.62 4.49
CA TYR A 144 -4.39 -10.76 5.68
C TYR A 144 -5.79 -10.19 5.94
N PHE A 145 -6.73 -10.35 5.00
CA PHE A 145 -8.01 -9.63 5.04
C PHE A 145 -8.91 -10.07 6.18
N SER A 146 -8.93 -11.36 6.54
CA SER A 146 -9.78 -11.86 7.62
C SER A 146 -9.51 -11.16 8.96
N LEU A 147 -8.24 -10.85 9.25
CA LEU A 147 -7.86 -10.09 10.44
C LEU A 147 -8.41 -8.67 10.42
N TRP A 148 -8.25 -7.97 9.29
CA TRP A 148 -8.75 -6.61 9.17
C TRP A 148 -10.27 -6.53 9.11
N GLU A 149 -10.94 -7.51 8.51
CA GLU A 149 -12.39 -7.68 8.56
C GLU A 149 -12.87 -7.80 10.00
N LYS A 150 -12.21 -8.64 10.80
CA LYS A 150 -12.56 -8.82 12.21
C LYS A 150 -12.40 -7.54 13.03
N LEU A 151 -11.37 -6.76 12.75
CA LEU A 151 -11.17 -5.47 13.40
C LEU A 151 -12.18 -4.42 12.91
N ASN A 152 -12.52 -4.43 11.62
CA ASN A 152 -13.50 -3.52 11.02
C ASN A 152 -14.95 -3.77 11.49
N GLU A 153 -15.26 -4.95 12.05
CA GLU A 153 -16.54 -5.19 12.74
C GLU A 153 -16.69 -4.32 14.00
N LYS A 154 -15.56 -3.94 14.63
CA LYS A 154 -15.53 -3.20 15.91
C LYS A 154 -15.13 -1.74 15.75
N TYR A 155 -14.29 -1.45 14.76
CA TYR A 155 -13.72 -0.13 14.52
C TYR A 155 -14.06 0.33 13.11
N ASP A 156 -14.38 1.60 12.94
CA ASP A 156 -14.71 2.14 11.63
C ASP A 156 -13.48 2.23 10.70
N LEU A 157 -13.76 2.38 9.39
CA LEU A 157 -12.73 2.43 8.36
C LEU A 157 -11.76 3.61 8.57
N TYR A 158 -12.27 4.73 9.09
CA TYR A 158 -11.46 5.90 9.41
C TYR A 158 -10.42 5.55 10.48
N THR A 159 -10.84 4.94 11.58
CA THR A 159 -9.99 4.46 12.67
C THR A 159 -8.90 3.52 12.13
N LEU A 160 -9.26 2.55 11.30
CA LEU A 160 -8.26 1.66 10.69
C LEU A 160 -7.27 2.43 9.80
N SER A 161 -7.73 3.41 9.02
CA SER A 161 -6.83 4.24 8.22
C SER A 161 -5.86 5.07 9.05
N THR A 162 -6.24 5.49 10.27
CA THR A 162 -5.35 6.25 11.16
C THR A 162 -4.10 5.47 11.58
N ILE A 163 -4.13 4.12 11.51
CA ILE A 163 -2.96 3.27 11.76
C ILE A 163 -1.85 3.61 10.76
N ILE A 164 -2.17 3.71 9.47
CA ILE A 164 -1.16 3.95 8.43
C ILE A 164 -0.90 5.44 8.17
N TYR A 165 -1.80 6.34 8.56
CA TYR A 165 -1.63 7.79 8.39
C TYR A 165 -1.34 8.55 9.69
N ALA A 166 -0.91 7.84 10.72
CA ALA A 166 -0.52 8.46 11.98
C ALA A 166 0.66 9.42 11.76
N ARG A 167 0.71 10.50 12.56
CA ARG A 167 1.78 11.52 12.47
C ARG A 167 3.18 10.92 12.69
N ASP A 168 3.28 9.91 13.55
CA ASP A 168 4.51 9.17 13.79
C ASP A 168 4.23 7.70 14.15
N ILE A 169 5.31 6.90 14.16
CA ILE A 169 5.21 5.46 14.39
C ILE A 169 4.77 5.09 15.82
N ARG A 170 5.03 5.95 16.81
CA ARG A 170 4.59 5.70 18.20
C ARG A 170 3.07 5.79 18.28
N LEU A 171 2.46 6.73 17.56
CA LEU A 171 1.00 6.83 17.49
C LEU A 171 0.38 5.61 16.78
N THR A 172 0.98 5.17 15.67
CA THR A 172 0.59 3.92 14.98
C THR A 172 0.57 2.74 15.95
N LYS A 173 1.66 2.60 16.72
CA LYS A 173 1.83 1.58 17.75
C LYS A 173 0.76 1.68 18.83
N SER A 174 0.54 2.86 19.41
CA SER A 174 -0.49 3.08 20.43
C SER A 174 -1.90 2.73 19.94
N ILE A 175 -2.24 3.10 18.71
CA ILE A 175 -3.53 2.77 18.10
C ILE A 175 -3.69 1.25 17.97
N LEU A 176 -2.69 0.55 17.42
CA LEU A 176 -2.72 -0.90 17.27
C LEU A 176 -2.80 -1.64 18.61
N LYS A 177 -2.00 -1.22 19.60
CA LYS A 177 -2.04 -1.78 20.97
C LYS A 177 -3.45 -1.69 21.55
N ASN A 178 -4.11 -0.55 21.37
CA ASN A 178 -5.47 -0.34 21.85
C ASN A 178 -6.50 -1.20 21.08
N ILE A 179 -6.47 -1.14 19.74
CA ILE A 179 -7.41 -1.86 18.85
C ILE A 179 -7.35 -3.37 19.07
N MET A 180 -6.14 -3.91 19.21
CA MET A 180 -5.89 -5.33 19.38
C MET A 180 -5.85 -5.78 20.85
N ASN A 181 -6.01 -4.86 21.81
CA ASN A 181 -5.84 -5.15 23.24
C ASN A 181 -4.49 -5.87 23.54
N TYR A 182 -3.41 -5.38 22.93
CA TYR A 182 -2.08 -5.96 23.04
C TYR A 182 -1.13 -4.96 23.72
N PRO A 183 -0.73 -5.20 24.99
CA PRO A 183 0.00 -4.20 25.78
C PRO A 183 1.49 -4.11 25.44
N ASN A 184 2.04 -5.07 24.71
CA ASN A 184 3.48 -5.11 24.45
C ASN A 184 3.89 -4.17 23.33
N ASP A 185 5.18 -3.87 23.32
CA ASP A 185 5.80 -2.88 22.46
C ASP A 185 6.33 -3.46 21.14
N ASP A 186 6.14 -4.74 20.90
CA ASP A 186 6.50 -5.46 19.68
C ASP A 186 5.31 -5.61 18.71
N ILE A 187 4.19 -4.90 18.92
CA ILE A 187 2.95 -5.01 18.11
C ILE A 187 3.16 -4.80 16.60
N LEU A 188 4.21 -4.10 16.20
CA LEU A 188 4.51 -3.86 14.79
C LEU A 188 5.32 -5.01 14.17
N GLU A 189 5.98 -5.79 15.01
CA GLU A 189 6.88 -6.89 14.67
C GLU A 189 6.23 -8.27 14.91
N ILE A 190 5.03 -8.34 15.49
CA ILE A 190 4.37 -9.64 15.71
C ILE A 190 3.96 -10.30 14.40
N SER A 191 4.24 -11.60 14.29
CA SER A 191 3.82 -12.39 13.14
C SER A 191 2.31 -12.34 12.90
N PHE A 192 1.90 -12.53 11.64
CA PHE A 192 0.48 -12.57 11.30
C PHE A 192 -0.29 -13.65 12.08
N GLN A 193 0.33 -14.82 12.34
CA GLN A 193 -0.30 -15.87 13.14
C GLN A 193 -0.55 -15.39 14.58
N LYS A 194 0.40 -14.67 15.19
CA LYS A 194 0.22 -14.10 16.51
C LYS A 194 -0.88 -13.04 16.53
N ALA A 195 -0.93 -12.19 15.50
CA ALA A 195 -1.97 -11.19 15.36
C ALA A 195 -3.38 -11.80 15.31
N LYS A 196 -3.56 -12.93 14.60
CA LYS A 196 -4.82 -13.69 14.57
C LYS A 196 -5.23 -14.21 15.94
N GLU A 197 -4.30 -14.84 16.67
CA GLU A 197 -4.57 -15.34 18.03
C GLU A 197 -5.08 -14.24 18.96
N ILE A 198 -4.47 -13.05 18.87
CA ILE A 198 -4.84 -11.89 19.69
C ILE A 198 -6.28 -11.43 19.40
N VAL A 199 -6.71 -11.44 18.13
CA VAL A 199 -8.05 -10.99 17.72
C VAL A 199 -9.10 -12.11 17.73
N GLY A 200 -8.71 -13.34 18.03
CA GLY A 200 -9.59 -14.52 18.10
C GLY A 200 -9.96 -15.10 16.74
N LEU A 201 -8.97 -15.26 15.85
CA LEU A 201 -9.09 -15.89 14.51
C LEU A 201 -8.24 -17.16 14.36
#